data_AF-A0A5P8FPU2-F1
#
_entry.id   AF-A0A5P8FPU2-F1
#
_cell.length_a   1.000
_cell.length_b   1.000
_cell.length_c   1.000
_cell.angle_alpha   90.00
_cell.angle_beta   90.00
_cell.angle_gamma   90.00
#
_symmetry.space_group_name_H-M   'P 1'
#
loop_
_entity.id
_entity.type
_entity.pdbx_description
1 polymer ?
#
loop_
_entity_poly.entity_id
_entity_poly.type
_entity_poly.pdbx_seq_one_letter_code
_entity_poly.pdbx_strand_id
1 'polypeptide(L)'
;MASPRPTIALVVGGLLAAGLAGTTAAAARAGDGAPVATPPPPALLSCPARYDGTEDRPVVPTYDAPDGFDPGDALAPAQAPTRALVCRYDAGHSSAPAAPPRPLTEQVVLTEGLEQMAADLTGAPRAQQIDACTLMDGPITRQLLGLGYPTGTVWVSATDEVNACVLSSNGDFSAGGGVGQQVAKAVADGGWVVPTQGERPVCGGSQPVGRAGVERELVPGEPEVMWVCRVDSDVPGPSSGTFAVLRADRPRLLAALRALHTRAASGDLLCVDDTADRWQVEARYERGAPVVLDVTTGACGPGGVVSNGALEADVSDEVVALLRRTTTQP
;
A
#
# COMPACT_ATOMS: atom_id res chain seq x y z
N MET A 1 31.14 44.03 9.56
CA MET A 1 30.26 44.54 10.63
C MET A 1 29.51 43.35 11.20
N ALA A 2 29.82 42.99 12.45
CA ALA A 2 29.35 41.79 13.13
C ALA A 2 28.44 42.17 14.29
N SER A 3 27.25 41.57 14.38
CA SER A 3 26.44 41.43 15.60
C SER A 3 25.08 40.76 15.29
N PRO A 4 24.37 40.15 16.26
CA PRO A 4 24.78 38.96 17.00
C PRO A 4 23.65 37.89 17.07
N ARG A 5 24.01 36.67 17.50
CA ARG A 5 23.09 35.56 17.81
C ARG A 5 22.53 35.71 19.24
N PRO A 6 21.26 35.37 19.52
CA PRO A 6 20.75 35.31 20.88
C PRO A 6 21.09 33.97 21.57
N THR A 7 21.59 34.11 22.80
CA THR A 7 21.85 33.07 23.79
C THR A 7 20.53 32.74 24.51
N ILE A 8 20.14 31.46 24.57
CA ILE A 8 19.02 31.00 25.42
C ILE A 8 19.61 30.37 26.68
N ALA A 9 19.16 30.89 27.82
CA ALA A 9 19.62 30.56 29.16
C ALA A 9 19.01 29.25 29.68
N LEU A 10 19.86 28.45 30.34
CA LEU A 10 19.51 27.25 31.08
C LEU A 10 18.93 27.65 32.44
N VAL A 11 17.71 27.24 32.76
CA VAL A 11 17.13 27.40 34.10
C VAL A 11 17.39 26.13 34.91
N VAL A 12 18.29 26.25 35.88
CA VAL A 12 18.52 25.26 36.94
C VAL A 12 17.67 25.68 38.14
N GLY A 13 16.63 24.89 38.44
CA GLY A 13 15.84 25.02 39.67
C GLY A 13 16.08 23.79 40.54
N GLY A 14 16.67 23.98 41.71
CA GLY A 14 16.89 22.95 42.72
C GLY A 14 16.18 23.23 44.04
N LEU A 15 16.20 22.18 44.88
CA LEU A 15 16.07 22.12 46.35
C LEU A 15 14.65 22.13 46.96
N LEU A 16 14.27 21.00 47.61
CA LEU A 16 14.13 20.78 49.07
C LEU A 16 12.64 20.84 49.49
N ALA A 17 12.07 20.09 50.44
CA ALA A 17 12.54 19.12 51.43
C ALA A 17 11.31 18.37 52.01
N ALA A 18 11.61 17.23 52.64
CA ALA A 18 11.04 16.69 53.87
C ALA A 18 9.50 16.62 54.10
N GLY A 19 9.05 15.37 54.29
CA GLY A 19 8.47 14.96 55.57
C GLY A 19 6.94 15.01 55.70
N LEU A 20 6.33 13.83 55.82
CA LEU A 20 5.60 13.44 57.04
C LEU A 20 5.11 12.00 56.91
N ALA A 21 5.39 11.22 57.97
CA ALA A 21 4.89 9.89 58.19
C ALA A 21 3.37 9.92 58.41
N GLY A 22 2.65 9.07 57.68
CA GLY A 22 1.24 8.79 57.88
C GLY A 22 1.00 7.30 57.72
N THR A 23 1.10 6.56 58.84
CA THR A 23 0.67 5.16 58.92
C THR A 23 -0.84 5.10 58.99
N THR A 24 -1.50 4.78 57.88
CA THR A 24 -2.87 4.25 57.88
C THR A 24 -2.84 2.84 57.35
N ALA A 25 -2.99 1.88 58.27
CA ALA A 25 -3.26 0.49 57.97
C ALA A 25 -4.63 0.39 57.27
N ALA A 26 -4.61 0.30 55.94
CA ALA A 26 -5.75 -0.14 55.16
C ALA A 26 -5.70 -1.67 55.09
N ALA A 27 -6.68 -2.33 55.69
CA ALA A 27 -6.91 -3.75 55.55
C ALA A 27 -7.19 -4.07 54.07
N ALA A 28 -6.15 -4.48 53.35
CA ALA A 28 -6.31 -5.09 52.04
C ALA A 28 -6.93 -6.47 52.25
N ARG A 29 -8.21 -6.60 51.92
CA ARG A 29 -8.82 -7.91 51.66
C ARG A 29 -7.97 -8.57 50.59
N ALA A 30 -7.38 -9.72 50.90
CA ALA A 30 -6.86 -10.64 49.91
C ALA A 30 -8.05 -11.06 49.03
N GLY A 31 -8.26 -10.32 47.94
CA GLY A 31 -9.02 -10.84 46.81
C GLY A 31 -8.14 -11.89 46.17
N ASP A 32 -8.68 -13.10 46.05
CA ASP A 32 -8.12 -14.17 45.23
C ASP A 32 -7.96 -13.68 43.80
N GLY A 33 -6.81 -13.03 43.54
CA GLY A 33 -6.35 -12.73 42.20
C GLY A 33 -5.97 -14.06 41.57
N ALA A 34 -6.93 -14.67 40.88
CA ALA A 34 -6.64 -15.74 39.95
C ALA A 34 -5.44 -15.27 39.10
N PRO A 35 -4.38 -16.08 38.97
CA PRO A 35 -3.24 -15.71 38.15
C PRO A 35 -3.77 -15.37 36.76
N VAL A 36 -3.55 -14.13 36.33
CA VAL A 36 -3.76 -13.74 34.94
C VAL A 36 -2.91 -14.71 34.14
N ALA A 37 -3.56 -15.69 33.53
CA ALA A 37 -2.87 -16.70 32.74
C ALA A 37 -2.12 -15.95 31.64
N THR A 38 -0.79 -16.03 31.68
CA THR A 38 0.03 -15.53 30.59
C THR A 38 -0.49 -16.20 29.32
N PRO A 39 -0.93 -15.44 28.31
CA PRO A 39 -1.42 -16.05 27.09
C PRO A 39 -0.32 -16.98 26.54
N PRO A 40 -0.70 -18.16 26.01
CA PRO A 40 0.27 -19.06 25.42
C PRO A 40 1.09 -18.30 24.37
N PRO A 41 2.40 -18.58 24.26
CA PRO A 41 3.23 -17.91 23.26
C PRO A 41 2.60 -18.15 21.87
N PRO A 42 2.54 -17.11 21.02
CA PRO A 42 1.91 -17.23 19.71
C PRO A 42 2.56 -18.37 18.94
N ALA A 43 1.72 -19.21 18.31
CA ALA A 43 2.19 -20.34 17.52
C ALA A 43 3.24 -19.88 16.48
N LEU A 44 4.31 -20.64 16.33
CA LEU A 44 5.37 -20.31 15.38
C LEU A 44 4.81 -20.38 13.96
N LEU A 45 4.81 -19.24 13.26
CA LEU A 45 4.49 -19.18 11.83
C LEU A 45 5.42 -20.13 11.08
N SER A 46 4.82 -21.00 10.27
CA SER A 46 5.54 -21.98 9.45
C SER A 46 4.90 -22.03 8.07
N CYS A 47 5.73 -22.02 7.03
CA CYS A 47 5.23 -22.10 5.66
C CYS A 47 4.64 -23.49 5.37
N PRO A 48 3.42 -23.55 4.80
CA PRO A 48 2.91 -24.80 4.24
C PRO A 48 3.89 -25.38 3.23
N ALA A 49 4.17 -26.68 3.31
CA ALA A 49 5.07 -27.34 2.36
C ALA A 49 4.54 -27.32 0.91
N ARG A 50 3.24 -27.10 0.75
CA ARG A 50 2.54 -27.03 -0.54
C ARG A 50 1.50 -25.91 -0.53
N TYR A 51 1.27 -25.33 -1.69
CA TYR A 51 0.22 -24.35 -1.92
C TYR A 51 -0.78 -24.87 -2.96
N ASP A 52 -2.05 -24.98 -2.55
CA ASP A 52 -3.15 -25.54 -3.35
C ASP A 52 -4.01 -24.46 -4.04
N GLY A 53 -3.80 -23.19 -3.72
CA GLY A 53 -4.59 -22.09 -4.26
C GLY A 53 -4.38 -21.87 -5.76
N THR A 54 -5.40 -21.31 -6.40
CA THR A 54 -5.37 -20.82 -7.78
C THR A 54 -5.55 -19.31 -7.80
N GLU A 55 -5.59 -18.72 -8.99
CA GLU A 55 -5.86 -17.29 -9.16
C GLU A 55 -7.25 -16.89 -8.67
N ASP A 56 -8.28 -17.60 -9.15
CA ASP A 56 -9.67 -17.32 -8.80
C ASP A 56 -10.06 -17.80 -7.40
N ARG A 57 -9.21 -18.66 -6.81
CA ARG A 57 -9.44 -19.27 -5.51
C ARG A 57 -8.15 -19.28 -4.71
N PRO A 58 -7.70 -18.11 -4.23
CA PRO A 58 -6.64 -18.06 -3.25
C PRO A 58 -6.99 -18.92 -2.03
N VAL A 59 -5.99 -19.56 -1.45
CA VAL A 59 -6.16 -20.36 -0.24
C VAL A 59 -5.16 -19.88 0.78
N VAL A 60 -5.62 -19.57 1.98
CA VAL A 60 -4.78 -19.26 3.12
C VAL A 60 -4.92 -20.36 4.18
N PRO A 61 -3.87 -20.63 4.98
CA PRO A 61 -4.02 -21.48 6.16
C PRO A 61 -5.10 -20.94 7.09
N THR A 62 -5.80 -21.82 7.80
CA THR A 62 -6.67 -21.41 8.90
C THR A 62 -5.86 -20.70 9.99
N TYR A 63 -6.40 -19.62 10.53
CA TYR A 63 -5.77 -18.84 11.57
C TYR A 63 -6.80 -18.34 12.59
N ASP A 64 -6.30 -17.99 13.77
CA ASP A 64 -7.05 -17.27 14.79
C ASP A 64 -6.77 -15.77 14.64
N ALA A 65 -7.80 -15.02 14.24
CA ALA A 65 -7.70 -13.57 14.05
C ALA A 65 -7.29 -12.88 15.37
N PRO A 66 -6.38 -11.90 15.34
CA PRO A 66 -6.03 -11.13 16.52
C PRO A 66 -7.24 -10.40 17.13
N ASP A 67 -7.24 -10.25 18.45
CA ASP A 67 -8.29 -9.53 19.17
C ASP A 67 -8.61 -8.16 18.55
N GLY A 68 -9.90 -7.91 18.28
CA GLY A 68 -10.39 -6.64 17.74
C GLY A 68 -10.17 -6.43 16.25
N PHE A 69 -9.67 -7.43 15.52
CA PHE A 69 -9.59 -7.43 14.07
C PHE A 69 -10.76 -8.18 13.45
N ASP A 70 -11.49 -7.54 12.54
CA ASP A 70 -12.47 -8.19 11.66
C ASP A 70 -11.79 -8.55 10.33
N PRO A 71 -11.59 -9.86 10.02
CA PRO A 71 -10.94 -10.27 8.79
C PRO A 71 -11.72 -9.91 7.53
N GLY A 72 -13.01 -9.56 7.67
CA GLY A 72 -13.85 -9.11 6.56
C GLY A 72 -13.62 -7.65 6.15
N ASP A 73 -12.88 -6.85 6.91
CA ASP A 73 -12.74 -5.39 6.70
C ASP A 73 -11.45 -4.98 5.99
N ALA A 74 -10.36 -5.73 6.14
CA ALA A 74 -9.06 -5.45 5.52
C ALA A 74 -8.20 -6.72 5.42
N LEU A 75 -7.08 -6.68 4.69
CA LEU A 75 -6.16 -7.83 4.60
C LEU A 75 -5.48 -8.17 5.93
N ALA A 76 -5.16 -7.15 6.73
CA ALA A 76 -4.47 -7.29 8.02
C ALA A 76 -4.89 -6.18 9.00
N PRO A 77 -4.65 -6.37 10.31
CA PRO A 77 -4.80 -5.33 11.31
C PRO A 77 -3.90 -4.11 11.08
N ALA A 78 -4.37 -2.92 11.53
CA ALA A 78 -3.58 -1.68 11.53
C ALA A 78 -2.37 -1.73 12.47
N GLN A 79 -2.42 -2.60 13.48
CA GLN A 79 -1.31 -2.83 14.38
C GLN A 79 -0.17 -3.52 13.63
N ALA A 80 1.07 -3.11 13.89
CA ALA A 80 2.23 -3.80 13.34
C ALA A 80 2.31 -5.25 13.85
N PRO A 81 2.53 -6.25 12.97
CA PRO A 81 2.82 -7.60 13.42
C PRO A 81 4.16 -7.62 14.15
N THR A 82 4.30 -8.55 15.09
CA THR A 82 5.57 -8.80 15.80
C THR A 82 6.55 -9.59 14.94
N ARG A 83 6.05 -10.30 13.93
CA ARG A 83 6.82 -11.12 12.98
C ARG A 83 6.07 -11.21 11.65
N ALA A 84 6.80 -11.21 10.55
CA ALA A 84 6.25 -11.50 9.23
C ALA A 84 7.07 -12.59 8.53
N LEU A 85 6.38 -13.54 7.90
CA LEU A 85 6.95 -14.67 7.20
C LEU A 85 6.39 -14.72 5.78
N VAL A 86 7.26 -14.72 4.78
CA VAL A 86 6.88 -14.91 3.38
C VAL A 86 7.22 -16.32 2.95
N CYS A 87 6.24 -17.01 2.37
CA CYS A 87 6.37 -18.32 1.75
C CYS A 87 6.16 -18.16 0.26
N ARG A 88 7.09 -18.61 -0.58
CA ARG A 88 7.01 -18.49 -2.04
C ARG A 88 6.90 -19.85 -2.69
N TYR A 89 6.10 -19.90 -3.75
CA TYR A 89 5.80 -21.09 -4.53
C TYR A 89 5.88 -20.71 -6.01
N ASP A 90 6.84 -21.29 -6.74
CA ASP A 90 6.94 -21.11 -8.19
C ASP A 90 5.66 -21.63 -8.86
N ALA A 91 5.10 -20.80 -9.74
CA ALA A 91 3.86 -21.04 -10.44
C ALA A 91 4.00 -21.02 -11.96
N GLY A 92 5.23 -21.04 -12.49
CA GLY A 92 5.47 -21.05 -13.92
C GLY A 92 5.25 -19.68 -14.55
N HIS A 93 4.54 -19.64 -15.67
CA HIS A 93 4.31 -18.42 -16.46
C HIS A 93 2.81 -18.16 -16.65
N SER A 94 2.43 -16.89 -16.89
CA SER A 94 1.01 -16.52 -17.12
C SER A 94 0.36 -17.23 -18.29
N SER A 95 1.10 -17.49 -19.37
CA SER A 95 0.62 -18.26 -20.52
C SER A 95 0.52 -19.76 -20.27
N ALA A 96 1.21 -20.28 -19.25
CA ALA A 96 1.22 -21.70 -18.90
C ALA A 96 1.42 -21.90 -17.39
N PRO A 97 0.39 -21.59 -16.56
CA PRO A 97 0.53 -21.68 -15.11
C PRO A 97 0.75 -23.12 -14.66
N ALA A 98 1.69 -23.33 -13.74
CA ALA A 98 1.88 -24.63 -13.12
C ALA A 98 0.64 -25.02 -12.29
N ALA A 99 0.18 -26.27 -12.46
CA ALA A 99 -0.96 -26.79 -11.73
C ALA A 99 -0.64 -26.93 -10.22
N PRO A 100 -1.59 -26.63 -9.32
CA PRO A 100 -1.45 -26.98 -7.91
C PRO A 100 -1.49 -28.52 -7.71
N PRO A 101 -0.89 -29.06 -6.63
CA PRO A 101 -0.17 -28.36 -5.56
C PRO A 101 1.23 -27.90 -5.98
N ARG A 102 1.61 -26.69 -5.57
CA ARG A 102 2.95 -26.13 -5.80
C ARG A 102 3.85 -26.33 -4.58
N PRO A 103 5.07 -26.87 -4.71
CA PRO A 103 5.98 -27.05 -3.57
C PRO A 103 6.52 -25.70 -3.09
N LEU A 104 6.79 -25.59 -1.78
CA LEU A 104 7.50 -24.44 -1.21
C LEU A 104 8.88 -24.32 -1.87
N THR A 105 9.17 -23.15 -2.44
CA THR A 105 10.47 -22.87 -3.08
C THR A 105 11.36 -22.02 -2.19
N GLU A 106 10.78 -21.09 -1.42
CA GLU A 106 11.53 -20.18 -0.56
C GLU A 106 10.72 -19.76 0.67
N GLN A 107 11.40 -19.54 1.80
CA GLN A 107 10.84 -18.96 3.02
C GLN A 107 11.73 -17.82 3.51
N VAL A 108 11.14 -16.66 3.77
CA VAL A 108 11.86 -15.45 4.19
C VAL A 108 11.17 -14.81 5.39
N VAL A 109 11.92 -14.51 6.45
CA VAL A 109 11.42 -13.73 7.58
C VAL A 109 11.69 -12.26 7.30
N LEU A 110 10.66 -11.42 7.37
CA LEU A 110 10.80 -9.97 7.27
C LEU A 110 10.90 -9.40 8.69
N THR A 111 11.99 -8.69 8.98
CA THR A 111 12.26 -8.10 10.30
C THR A 111 12.16 -6.57 10.31
N GLU A 112 12.13 -5.93 9.14
CA GLU A 112 12.11 -4.49 8.99
C GLU A 112 10.84 -4.02 8.28
N GLY A 113 10.39 -2.80 8.60
CA GLY A 113 9.25 -2.16 7.93
C GLY A 113 7.86 -2.68 8.32
N LEU A 114 7.72 -3.42 9.43
CA LEU A 114 6.45 -4.06 9.82
C LEU A 114 5.31 -3.08 10.09
N GLU A 115 5.59 -1.88 10.60
CA GLU A 115 4.58 -0.83 10.78
C GLU A 115 4.01 -0.36 9.44
N GLN A 116 4.88 -0.17 8.44
CA GLN A 116 4.44 0.18 7.11
C GLN A 116 3.66 -0.95 6.46
N MET A 117 4.14 -2.20 6.59
CA MET A 117 3.44 -3.37 6.09
C MET A 117 2.00 -3.41 6.61
N ALA A 118 1.81 -3.21 7.91
CA ALA A 118 0.47 -3.14 8.49
C ALA A 118 -0.35 -1.99 7.89
N ALA A 119 0.24 -0.80 7.72
CA ALA A 119 -0.45 0.34 7.11
C ALA A 119 -0.88 0.07 5.66
N ASP A 120 -0.02 -0.56 4.85
CA ASP A 120 -0.31 -0.87 3.45
C ASP A 120 -1.37 -1.95 3.32
N LEU A 121 -1.28 -3.03 4.11
CA LEU A 121 -2.24 -4.14 4.07
C LEU A 121 -3.61 -3.74 4.65
N THR A 122 -3.63 -2.94 5.71
CA THR A 122 -4.88 -2.39 6.26
C THR A 122 -5.52 -1.40 5.30
N GLY A 123 -4.68 -0.60 4.63
CA GLY A 123 -5.09 0.39 3.65
C GLY A 123 -5.36 -0.17 2.27
N ALA A 124 -5.22 -1.48 2.03
CA ALA A 124 -5.42 -2.06 0.73
C ALA A 124 -6.90 -1.89 0.31
N PRO A 125 -7.19 -1.34 -0.88
CA PRO A 125 -8.55 -1.11 -1.32
C PRO A 125 -9.23 -2.45 -1.57
N ARG A 126 -10.49 -2.55 -1.15
CA ARG A 126 -11.31 -3.73 -1.42
C ARG A 126 -11.38 -3.93 -2.93
N ALA A 127 -11.15 -5.18 -3.35
CA ALA A 127 -11.31 -5.57 -4.73
C ALA A 127 -12.75 -5.26 -5.18
N GLN A 128 -12.88 -4.41 -6.19
CA GLN A 128 -14.07 -4.39 -7.05
C GLN A 128 -13.86 -5.43 -8.16
N GLN A 129 -14.84 -5.64 -9.04
CA GLN A 129 -14.70 -6.58 -10.16
C GLN A 129 -13.31 -6.43 -10.81
N ILE A 130 -12.58 -7.54 -10.93
CA ILE A 130 -11.27 -7.53 -11.59
C ILE A 130 -11.53 -7.24 -13.06
N ASP A 131 -11.06 -6.10 -13.55
CA ASP A 131 -11.12 -5.75 -14.96
C ASP A 131 -10.22 -6.68 -15.79
N ALA A 132 -10.41 -6.66 -17.11
CA ALA A 132 -9.58 -7.41 -18.03
C ALA A 132 -8.12 -6.95 -17.92
N CYS A 133 -7.29 -7.78 -17.29
CA CYS A 133 -5.87 -7.51 -17.16
C CYS A 133 -5.15 -7.67 -18.49
N THR A 134 -4.11 -6.86 -18.69
CA THR A 134 -3.22 -7.03 -19.85
C THR A 134 -2.69 -8.46 -19.87
N LEU A 135 -2.64 -9.07 -21.05
CA LEU A 135 -2.15 -10.44 -21.21
C LEU A 135 -0.63 -10.45 -21.45
N MET A 136 0.14 -9.72 -20.63
CA MET A 136 1.60 -9.83 -20.70
C MET A 136 2.02 -11.18 -20.09
N ASP A 137 2.77 -11.96 -20.87
CA ASP A 137 3.37 -13.19 -20.38
C ASP A 137 4.58 -12.87 -19.50
N GLY A 138 4.69 -13.59 -18.39
CA GLY A 138 5.78 -13.43 -17.44
C GLY A 138 5.73 -14.48 -16.34
N PRO A 139 6.77 -14.54 -15.50
CA PRO A 139 6.82 -15.48 -14.39
C PRO A 139 5.72 -15.18 -13.36
N ILE A 140 5.19 -16.24 -12.75
CA ILE A 140 4.23 -16.15 -11.65
C ILE A 140 4.87 -16.79 -10.42
N THR A 141 4.80 -16.08 -9.29
CA THR A 141 5.11 -16.62 -7.97
C THR A 141 3.89 -16.48 -7.07
N ARG A 142 3.34 -17.59 -6.55
CA ARG A 142 2.32 -17.54 -5.49
C ARG A 142 3.02 -17.33 -4.15
N GLN A 143 2.39 -16.53 -3.30
CA GLN A 143 2.97 -16.12 -2.04
C GLN A 143 1.96 -16.22 -0.91
N LEU A 144 2.42 -16.67 0.26
CA LEU A 144 1.71 -16.55 1.53
C LEU A 144 2.51 -15.66 2.46
N LEU A 145 1.89 -14.59 2.94
CA LEU A 145 2.43 -13.70 3.96
C LEU A 145 1.75 -14.03 5.29
N GLY A 146 2.47 -14.69 6.18
CA GLY A 146 2.05 -14.97 7.55
C GLY A 146 2.45 -13.84 8.49
N LEU A 147 1.49 -13.30 9.23
CA LEU A 147 1.64 -12.18 10.14
C LEU A 147 1.35 -12.63 11.57
N GLY A 148 2.32 -12.47 12.46
CA GLY A 148 2.23 -12.92 13.84
C GLY A 148 1.97 -11.77 14.79
N TYR A 149 0.88 -11.85 15.55
CA TYR A 149 0.47 -10.88 16.56
C TYR A 149 0.54 -11.50 17.96
N PRO A 150 0.53 -10.68 19.03
CA PRO A 150 0.51 -11.21 20.39
C PRO A 150 -0.70 -12.11 20.68
N THR A 151 -1.84 -11.83 20.05
CA THR A 151 -3.14 -12.48 20.32
C THR A 151 -3.64 -13.35 19.17
N GLY A 152 -2.88 -13.49 18.07
CA GLY A 152 -3.34 -14.23 16.91
C GLY A 152 -2.38 -14.22 15.74
N THR A 153 -2.84 -14.73 14.60
CA THR A 153 -2.11 -14.71 13.33
C THR A 153 -3.04 -14.33 12.20
N VAL A 154 -2.50 -13.78 11.12
CA VAL A 154 -3.24 -13.54 9.88
C VAL A 154 -2.40 -14.05 8.74
N TRP A 155 -3.02 -14.71 7.76
CA TRP A 155 -2.37 -15.09 6.52
C TRP A 155 -2.97 -14.30 5.37
N VAL A 156 -2.10 -13.77 4.51
CA VAL A 156 -2.48 -13.11 3.26
C VAL A 156 -1.90 -13.91 2.10
N SER A 157 -2.74 -14.40 1.21
CA SER A 157 -2.31 -14.89 -0.09
C SER A 157 -2.13 -13.72 -1.04
N ALA A 158 -1.02 -13.71 -1.76
CA ALA A 158 -0.73 -12.74 -2.81
C ALA A 158 -0.05 -13.44 -3.99
N THR A 159 -0.03 -12.80 -5.16
CA THR A 159 0.65 -13.33 -6.34
C THR A 159 1.50 -12.25 -6.99
N ASP A 160 2.77 -12.55 -7.16
CA ASP A 160 3.70 -11.74 -7.93
C ASP A 160 3.66 -12.23 -9.37
N GLU A 161 3.16 -11.37 -10.26
CA GLU A 161 3.12 -11.57 -11.69
C GLU A 161 3.16 -10.21 -12.40
N VAL A 162 3.50 -10.22 -13.68
CA VAL A 162 3.88 -9.02 -14.44
C VAL A 162 2.77 -8.00 -14.62
N ASN A 163 1.50 -8.43 -14.58
CA ASN A 163 0.34 -7.56 -14.74
C ASN A 163 -0.16 -6.97 -13.42
N ALA A 164 0.40 -7.40 -12.28
CA ALA A 164 0.03 -6.98 -10.93
C ALA A 164 -1.48 -7.04 -10.65
N CYS A 165 -2.20 -8.00 -11.22
CA CYS A 165 -3.65 -8.03 -11.32
C CYS A 165 -4.32 -9.02 -10.38
N VAL A 166 -3.60 -10.07 -10.03
CA VAL A 166 -4.15 -11.13 -9.20
C VAL A 166 -4.48 -10.59 -7.81
N LEU A 167 -5.73 -10.81 -7.39
CA LEU A 167 -6.19 -10.39 -6.07
C LEU A 167 -5.35 -10.99 -4.96
N SER A 168 -5.24 -10.21 -3.89
CA SER A 168 -4.73 -10.70 -2.62
C SER A 168 -5.86 -10.86 -1.64
N SER A 169 -5.75 -11.84 -0.73
CA SER A 169 -6.85 -12.20 0.16
C SER A 169 -6.35 -12.77 1.47
N ASN A 170 -7.10 -12.55 2.55
CA ASN A 170 -6.91 -13.21 3.83
C ASN A 170 -7.95 -14.31 4.10
N GLY A 171 -8.72 -14.71 3.08
CA GLY A 171 -9.83 -15.67 3.17
C GLY A 171 -11.22 -15.02 3.25
N ASP A 172 -11.34 -13.85 3.89
CA ASP A 172 -12.63 -13.15 4.12
C ASP A 172 -12.70 -11.78 3.43
N PHE A 173 -11.55 -11.12 3.28
CA PHE A 173 -11.34 -9.89 2.52
C PHE A 173 -10.49 -10.18 1.29
N SER A 174 -10.80 -9.48 0.18
CA SER A 174 -9.98 -9.46 -1.02
C SER A 174 -9.64 -8.02 -1.38
N ALA A 175 -8.37 -7.78 -1.66
CA ALA A 175 -7.87 -6.51 -2.17
C ALA A 175 -7.48 -6.63 -3.63
N GLY A 176 -7.54 -5.50 -4.34
CA GLY A 176 -7.01 -5.37 -5.70
C GLY A 176 -5.54 -5.81 -5.82
N GLY A 177 -5.08 -5.93 -7.06
CA GLY A 177 -3.74 -6.40 -7.36
C GLY A 177 -2.60 -5.48 -6.85
N GLY A 178 -1.35 -5.95 -6.96
CA GLY A 178 -0.14 -5.21 -6.57
C GLY A 178 0.53 -5.66 -5.26
N VAL A 179 -0.20 -6.28 -4.33
CA VAL A 179 0.38 -6.75 -3.05
C VAL A 179 1.48 -7.78 -3.29
N GLY A 180 1.31 -8.68 -4.26
CA GLY A 180 2.31 -9.71 -4.53
C GLY A 180 3.64 -9.14 -5.04
N GLN A 181 3.61 -8.11 -5.89
CA GLN A 181 4.83 -7.41 -6.32
C GLN A 181 5.49 -6.67 -5.15
N GLN A 182 4.69 -6.07 -4.25
CA GLN A 182 5.22 -5.42 -3.05
C GLN A 182 5.90 -6.42 -2.11
N VAL A 183 5.30 -7.59 -1.90
CA VAL A 183 5.89 -8.67 -1.10
C VAL A 183 7.17 -9.21 -1.77
N ALA A 184 7.17 -9.40 -3.10
CA ALA A 184 8.36 -9.83 -3.84
C ALA A 184 9.51 -8.83 -3.70
N LYS A 185 9.22 -7.53 -3.81
CA LYS A 185 10.19 -6.46 -3.55
C LYS A 185 10.69 -6.48 -2.12
N ALA A 186 9.81 -6.64 -1.13
CA ALA A 186 10.20 -6.71 0.27
C ALA A 186 11.13 -7.90 0.56
N VAL A 187 10.90 -9.05 -0.10
CA VAL A 187 11.80 -10.20 -0.04
C VAL A 187 13.16 -9.87 -0.66
N ALA A 188 13.19 -9.25 -1.83
CA ALA A 188 14.43 -8.89 -2.51
C ALA A 188 15.26 -7.85 -1.72
N ASP A 189 14.59 -6.90 -1.08
CA ASP A 189 15.21 -5.84 -0.29
C ASP A 189 15.53 -6.26 1.16
N GLY A 190 15.04 -7.42 1.60
CA GLY A 190 15.22 -7.93 2.97
C GLY A 190 14.34 -7.24 4.03
N GLY A 191 13.36 -6.44 3.62
CA GLY A 191 12.47 -5.68 4.50
C GLY A 191 11.34 -5.00 3.76
N TRP A 192 10.27 -4.62 4.47
CA TRP A 192 9.14 -3.91 3.86
C TRP A 192 9.45 -2.41 3.74
N VAL A 193 10.17 -2.04 2.70
CA VAL A 193 10.69 -0.69 2.51
C VAL A 193 9.66 0.18 1.76
N VAL A 194 9.34 1.35 2.33
CA VAL A 194 8.68 2.43 1.59
C VAL A 194 9.70 3.01 0.62
N PRO A 195 9.40 3.19 -0.68
CA PRO A 195 10.22 4.06 -1.52
C PRO A 195 10.31 5.41 -0.83
N THR A 196 11.49 5.84 -0.38
CA THR A 196 11.60 7.07 0.42
C THR A 196 10.96 8.24 -0.33
N GLN A 197 10.37 9.23 0.37
CA GLN A 197 9.78 10.43 -0.27
C GLN A 197 10.79 11.26 -1.12
N GLY A 198 12.04 10.81 -1.27
CA GLY A 198 13.05 11.39 -2.16
C GLY A 198 13.42 10.54 -3.37
N GLU A 199 13.01 9.26 -3.43
CA GLU A 199 13.28 8.39 -4.57
C GLU A 199 12.34 8.71 -5.72
N ARG A 200 12.89 9.31 -6.79
CA ARG A 200 12.12 9.64 -8.00
C ARG A 200 11.42 8.37 -8.50
N PRO A 201 10.08 8.39 -8.67
CA PRO A 201 9.34 7.26 -9.21
C PRO A 201 9.78 7.02 -10.64
N VAL A 202 9.79 5.76 -11.03
CA VAL A 202 10.01 5.36 -12.41
C VAL A 202 8.69 5.56 -13.15
N CYS A 203 8.73 6.39 -14.19
CA CYS A 203 7.59 6.72 -15.03
C CYS A 203 6.98 5.47 -15.68
N GLY A 204 5.72 5.13 -15.39
CA GLY A 204 5.10 3.90 -15.87
C GLY A 204 5.59 2.63 -15.16
N GLY A 205 6.19 2.77 -13.96
CA GLY A 205 6.53 1.64 -13.10
C GLY A 205 5.30 0.98 -12.46
N SER A 206 5.53 -0.19 -11.87
CA SER A 206 4.53 -0.94 -11.10
C SER A 206 3.79 -0.08 -10.09
N GLN A 207 2.46 -0.22 -10.04
CA GLN A 207 1.63 0.53 -9.11
C GLN A 207 1.67 -0.09 -7.70
N PRO A 208 1.68 0.72 -6.64
CA PRO A 208 1.57 0.24 -5.27
C PRO A 208 0.16 -0.31 -5.01
N VAL A 209 0.00 -1.02 -3.88
CA VAL A 209 -1.23 -1.69 -3.41
C VAL A 209 -2.48 -0.81 -3.34
N GLY A 210 -2.35 0.51 -3.54
CA GLY A 210 -3.45 1.46 -3.48
C GLY A 210 -3.84 1.79 -2.04
N ARG A 211 -4.80 2.71 -1.88
CA ARG A 211 -5.22 3.29 -0.60
C ARG A 211 -6.70 3.13 -0.37
N ALA A 212 -7.11 2.85 0.86
CA ALA A 212 -8.51 2.81 1.25
C ALA A 212 -9.21 4.15 1.01
N GLY A 213 -10.42 4.13 0.45
CA GLY A 213 -11.16 5.33 0.07
C GLY A 213 -11.10 5.64 -1.42
N VAL A 214 -10.20 5.01 -2.20
CA VAL A 214 -10.12 5.19 -3.66
C VAL A 214 -11.40 4.79 -4.38
N GLU A 215 -12.22 3.94 -3.77
CA GLU A 215 -13.56 3.56 -4.24
C GLU A 215 -14.61 4.66 -4.09
N ARG A 216 -14.31 5.72 -3.32
CA ARG A 216 -15.24 6.83 -3.03
C ARG A 216 -14.74 8.18 -3.57
N GLU A 217 -13.43 8.36 -3.64
CA GLU A 217 -12.81 9.61 -4.08
C GLU A 217 -11.59 9.31 -4.96
N LEU A 218 -11.39 10.09 -6.04
CA LEU A 218 -10.18 9.97 -6.87
C LEU A 218 -8.91 10.12 -6.03
N VAL A 219 -8.89 11.09 -5.10
CA VAL A 219 -7.78 11.36 -4.17
C VAL A 219 -8.31 11.53 -2.74
N PRO A 220 -8.35 10.45 -1.94
CA PRO A 220 -8.89 10.48 -0.58
C PRO A 220 -8.00 11.27 0.38
N GLY A 221 -8.60 12.21 1.12
CA GLY A 221 -7.86 13.01 2.12
C GLY A 221 -6.83 13.96 1.50
N GLU A 222 -5.87 14.44 2.30
CA GLU A 222 -4.92 15.49 1.91
C GLU A 222 -3.50 14.93 1.68
N PRO A 223 -3.04 14.78 0.42
CA PRO A 223 -1.67 14.36 0.14
C PRO A 223 -0.64 15.43 0.54
N GLU A 224 0.48 15.01 1.10
CA GLU A 224 1.62 15.86 1.44
C GLU A 224 2.39 16.30 0.20
N VAL A 225 2.47 15.43 -0.81
CA VAL A 225 3.16 15.72 -2.07
C VAL A 225 2.46 15.01 -3.20
N MET A 226 2.42 15.65 -4.37
CA MET A 226 1.98 15.01 -5.61
C MET A 226 3.16 14.96 -6.56
N TRP A 227 3.43 13.77 -7.05
CA TRP A 227 4.43 13.51 -8.08
C TRP A 227 3.72 13.38 -9.41
N VAL A 228 4.24 14.03 -10.43
CA VAL A 228 3.68 13.98 -11.78
C VAL A 228 4.74 13.43 -12.70
N CYS A 229 4.42 12.32 -13.34
CA CYS A 229 5.17 11.80 -14.46
C CYS A 229 4.34 12.02 -15.73
N ARG A 230 4.90 12.66 -16.76
CA ARG A 230 4.39 12.57 -18.12
C ARG A 230 5.05 11.39 -18.81
N VAL A 231 4.28 10.46 -19.34
CA VAL A 231 4.80 9.30 -20.08
C VAL A 231 4.98 9.72 -21.53
N ASP A 232 6.19 9.59 -22.07
CA ASP A 232 6.48 9.91 -23.46
C ASP A 232 6.14 8.70 -24.34
N SER A 233 5.10 8.83 -25.18
CA SER A 233 4.62 7.77 -26.06
C SER A 233 5.61 7.36 -27.16
N ASP A 234 6.54 8.24 -27.51
CA ASP A 234 7.49 8.04 -28.62
C ASP A 234 8.70 7.15 -28.27
N VAL A 235 8.87 6.77 -27.01
CA VAL A 235 10.04 6.02 -26.55
C VAL A 235 9.59 4.73 -25.85
N PRO A 236 9.96 3.55 -26.39
CA PRO A 236 9.64 2.28 -25.75
C PRO A 236 10.37 2.11 -24.42
N GLY A 237 9.62 1.86 -23.34
CA GLY A 237 10.13 1.41 -22.05
C GLY A 237 9.57 2.19 -20.85
N PRO A 238 9.58 1.60 -19.64
CA PRO A 238 9.05 2.18 -18.42
C PRO A 238 9.93 3.31 -17.84
N SER A 239 10.60 4.12 -18.67
CA SER A 239 11.57 5.10 -18.16
C SER A 239 11.71 6.36 -19.01
N SER A 240 10.96 6.49 -20.10
CA SER A 240 10.85 7.73 -20.87
C SER A 240 9.68 8.56 -20.36
N GLY A 241 10.00 9.50 -19.47
CA GLY A 241 9.00 10.44 -19.02
C GLY A 241 9.57 11.63 -18.27
N THR A 242 8.89 12.75 -18.38
CA THR A 242 9.22 13.96 -17.63
C THR A 242 8.61 13.89 -16.24
N PHE A 243 9.47 13.90 -15.23
CA PHE A 243 9.07 13.89 -13.82
C PHE A 243 9.13 15.28 -13.22
N ALA A 244 8.13 15.62 -12.41
CA ALA A 244 8.10 16.84 -11.64
C ALA A 244 7.40 16.62 -10.29
N VAL A 245 7.81 17.40 -9.29
CA VAL A 245 7.19 17.41 -7.96
C VAL A 245 6.27 18.62 -7.87
N LEU A 246 4.97 18.37 -7.76
CA LEU A 246 3.97 19.41 -7.64
C LEU A 246 3.85 19.87 -6.18
N ARG A 247 4.45 21.02 -5.86
CA ARG A 247 4.32 21.65 -4.53
C ARG A 247 3.38 22.87 -4.56
N ALA A 248 3.67 23.85 -5.40
CA ALA A 248 2.94 25.13 -5.42
C ALA A 248 1.50 24.98 -5.92
N ASP A 249 1.32 24.28 -7.03
CA ASP A 249 0.01 24.07 -7.67
C ASP A 249 -0.78 22.89 -7.07
N ARG A 250 -0.23 22.20 -6.03
CA ARG A 250 -0.85 21.03 -5.39
C ARG A 250 -2.28 21.31 -4.90
N PRO A 251 -2.57 22.38 -4.14
CA PRO A 251 -3.94 22.62 -3.65
C PRO A 251 -4.93 22.84 -4.80
N ARG A 252 -4.46 23.43 -5.90
CA ARG A 252 -5.27 23.71 -7.08
C ARG A 252 -5.57 22.45 -7.88
N LEU A 253 -4.57 21.59 -8.11
CA LEU A 253 -4.78 20.30 -8.75
C LEU A 253 -5.71 19.41 -7.91
N LEU A 254 -5.52 19.34 -6.60
CA LEU A 254 -6.36 18.56 -5.71
C LEU A 254 -7.82 19.05 -5.73
N ALA A 255 -8.03 20.37 -5.68
CA ALA A 255 -9.37 20.95 -5.80
C ALA A 255 -10.03 20.62 -7.15
N ALA A 256 -9.27 20.72 -8.25
CA ALA A 256 -9.77 20.39 -9.58
C ALA A 256 -10.15 18.91 -9.69
N LEU A 257 -9.32 17.99 -9.18
CA LEU A 257 -9.61 16.54 -9.17
C LEU A 257 -10.85 16.20 -8.33
N ARG A 258 -11.03 16.83 -7.17
CA ARG A 258 -12.20 16.62 -6.30
C ARG A 258 -13.50 17.19 -6.86
N ALA A 259 -13.41 18.16 -7.76
CA ALA A 259 -14.57 18.74 -8.43
C ALA A 259 -15.08 17.88 -9.60
N LEU A 260 -14.33 16.87 -10.02
CA LEU A 260 -14.73 15.99 -11.12
C LEU A 260 -15.89 15.10 -10.70
N HIS A 261 -16.82 14.86 -11.63
CA HIS A 261 -17.88 13.89 -11.45
C HIS A 261 -17.33 12.47 -11.70
N THR A 262 -17.22 11.69 -10.64
CA THR A 262 -16.69 10.34 -10.69
C THR A 262 -17.77 9.30 -10.98
N ARG A 263 -17.40 8.27 -11.73
CA ARG A 263 -18.15 7.04 -11.94
C ARG A 263 -17.27 5.85 -11.57
N ALA A 264 -17.87 4.68 -11.35
CA ALA A 264 -17.10 3.44 -11.25
C ALA A 264 -16.25 3.29 -12.52
N ALA A 265 -14.99 2.90 -12.35
CA ALA A 265 -14.10 2.61 -13.46
C ALA A 265 -14.69 1.49 -14.32
N SER A 266 -14.55 1.60 -15.65
CA SER A 266 -14.98 0.53 -16.57
C SER A 266 -13.85 -0.44 -16.90
N GLY A 267 -12.64 -0.20 -16.38
CA GLY A 267 -11.44 -1.01 -16.65
C GLY A 267 -10.76 -0.70 -17.98
N ASP A 268 -11.49 -0.13 -18.93
CA ASP A 268 -10.99 0.22 -20.26
C ASP A 268 -10.27 1.59 -20.27
N LEU A 269 -9.05 1.65 -19.74
CA LEU A 269 -8.12 2.76 -20.03
C LEU A 269 -7.45 2.62 -21.42
N LEU A 270 -7.86 1.62 -22.21
CA LEU A 270 -7.23 1.23 -23.48
C LEU A 270 -7.57 2.13 -24.67
N CYS A 271 -8.32 3.22 -24.47
CA CYS A 271 -8.50 4.21 -25.53
C CYS A 271 -7.26 5.12 -25.57
N VAL A 272 -6.16 4.61 -26.11
CA VAL A 272 -4.92 5.35 -26.35
C VAL A 272 -4.71 5.41 -27.86
N ASP A 273 -4.57 6.62 -28.40
CA ASP A 273 -4.03 6.85 -29.74
C ASP A 273 -2.66 7.55 -29.63
N ASP A 274 -1.92 7.58 -30.74
CA ASP A 274 -0.56 8.13 -30.79
C ASP A 274 -0.52 9.65 -30.48
N THR A 275 -1.66 10.32 -30.34
CA THR A 275 -1.77 11.75 -30.06
C THR A 275 -2.15 12.07 -28.61
N ALA A 276 -2.46 11.04 -27.82
CA ALA A 276 -2.82 11.17 -26.42
C ALA A 276 -1.62 11.57 -25.55
N ASP A 277 -1.74 12.67 -24.80
CA ASP A 277 -0.84 12.86 -23.67
C ASP A 277 -1.25 11.92 -22.53
N ARG A 278 -0.25 11.30 -21.89
CA ARG A 278 -0.42 10.46 -20.71
C ARG A 278 0.37 11.00 -19.52
N TRP A 279 -0.28 11.03 -18.36
CA TRP A 279 0.37 11.29 -17.08
C TRP A 279 0.04 10.20 -16.07
N GLN A 280 0.99 9.95 -15.18
CA GLN A 280 0.80 9.24 -13.93
C GLN A 280 1.00 10.25 -12.80
N VAL A 281 -0.01 10.41 -11.95
CA VAL A 281 0.05 11.29 -10.78
C VAL A 281 0.04 10.44 -9.53
N GLU A 282 1.10 10.51 -8.73
CA GLU A 282 1.20 9.80 -7.46
C GLU A 282 0.98 10.78 -6.30
N ALA A 283 -0.17 10.67 -5.65
CA ALA A 283 -0.53 11.43 -4.45
C ALA A 283 -0.01 10.68 -3.21
N ARG A 284 0.98 11.27 -2.53
CA ARG A 284 1.67 10.65 -1.40
C ARG A 284 1.27 11.33 -0.09
N TYR A 285 1.23 10.54 0.97
CA TYR A 285 0.75 10.95 2.28
C TYR A 285 1.83 10.70 3.33
N GLU A 286 1.61 11.23 4.54
CA GLU A 286 2.49 10.99 5.69
C GLU A 286 2.64 9.50 5.99
N ARG A 287 1.54 8.73 5.86
CA ARG A 287 1.49 7.29 6.17
C ARG A 287 0.63 6.52 5.18
N GLY A 288 1.04 5.28 4.91
CA GLY A 288 0.35 4.32 4.02
C GLY A 288 0.65 4.53 2.54
N ALA A 289 0.16 3.61 1.71
CA ALA A 289 0.35 3.62 0.27
C ALA A 289 -0.14 4.93 -0.40
N PRO A 290 0.52 5.38 -1.48
CA PRO A 290 0.05 6.51 -2.26
C PRO A 290 -1.17 6.13 -3.09
N VAL A 291 -1.85 7.14 -3.62
CA VAL A 291 -2.82 6.95 -4.68
C VAL A 291 -2.14 7.25 -6.00
N VAL A 292 -2.27 6.34 -6.95
CA VAL A 292 -1.83 6.56 -8.32
C VAL A 292 -3.05 6.90 -9.17
N LEU A 293 -2.92 7.96 -9.95
CA LEU A 293 -3.89 8.35 -10.97
C LEU A 293 -3.25 8.18 -12.34
N ASP A 294 -3.93 7.46 -13.23
CA ASP A 294 -3.64 7.49 -14.66
C ASP A 294 -4.51 8.57 -15.31
N VAL A 295 -3.88 9.46 -16.08
CA VAL A 295 -4.56 10.54 -16.81
C VAL A 295 -4.20 10.43 -18.28
N THR A 296 -5.20 10.28 -19.14
CA THR A 296 -5.04 10.17 -20.59
C THR A 296 -5.92 11.20 -21.28
N THR A 297 -5.41 11.86 -22.32
CA THR A 297 -6.17 12.84 -23.13
C THR A 297 -6.43 12.33 -24.55
N GLY A 298 -7.34 12.98 -25.28
CA GLY A 298 -7.50 12.82 -26.73
C GLY A 298 -8.31 11.59 -27.18
N ALA A 299 -8.13 10.43 -26.56
CA ALA A 299 -8.63 9.16 -27.11
C ALA A 299 -9.84 8.54 -26.38
N CYS A 300 -10.13 8.92 -25.13
CA CYS A 300 -11.21 8.33 -24.31
C CYS A 300 -12.56 9.09 -24.35
N GLY A 301 -12.75 10.03 -25.28
CA GLY A 301 -13.91 10.93 -25.31
C GLY A 301 -13.53 12.43 -25.24
N PRO A 302 -14.50 13.35 -25.21
CA PRO A 302 -14.20 14.78 -25.20
C PRO A 302 -13.52 15.18 -23.89
N GLY A 303 -12.22 15.46 -23.95
CA GLY A 303 -11.39 15.93 -22.83
C GLY A 303 -10.36 14.91 -22.34
N GLY A 304 -10.70 13.62 -22.33
CA GLY A 304 -9.86 12.53 -21.78
C GLY A 304 -10.43 11.93 -20.50
N VAL A 305 -9.67 11.05 -19.86
CA VAL A 305 -10.08 10.33 -18.62
C VAL A 305 -8.98 10.42 -17.57
N VAL A 306 -9.39 10.57 -16.31
CA VAL A 306 -8.57 10.30 -15.13
C VAL A 306 -9.14 9.10 -14.39
N SER A 307 -8.27 8.17 -13.99
CA SER A 307 -8.64 6.96 -13.24
C SER A 307 -7.70 6.73 -12.07
N ASN A 308 -8.23 6.19 -10.97
CA ASN A 308 -7.43 5.64 -9.87
C ASN A 308 -7.52 4.10 -9.78
N GLY A 309 -8.01 3.46 -10.84
CA GLY A 309 -8.30 2.03 -10.92
C GLY A 309 -9.66 1.62 -10.35
N ALA A 310 -10.26 2.38 -9.44
CA ALA A 310 -11.59 2.10 -8.89
C ALA A 310 -12.66 3.08 -9.40
N LEU A 311 -12.27 4.33 -9.61
CA LEU A 311 -13.09 5.42 -10.10
C LEU A 311 -12.46 6.04 -11.33
N GLU A 312 -13.33 6.48 -12.24
CA GLU A 312 -12.99 7.26 -13.42
C GLU A 312 -13.77 8.56 -13.45
N ALA A 313 -13.19 9.59 -14.06
CA ALA A 313 -13.89 10.82 -14.40
C ALA A 313 -13.38 11.38 -15.74
N ASP A 314 -14.23 12.15 -16.40
CA ASP A 314 -13.81 12.92 -17.57
C ASP A 314 -12.85 14.03 -17.10
N VAL A 315 -11.65 14.08 -17.69
CA VAL A 315 -10.62 15.03 -17.25
C VAL A 315 -10.98 16.44 -17.73
N SER A 316 -10.82 17.44 -16.85
CA SER A 316 -11.06 18.83 -17.20
C SER A 316 -9.84 19.50 -17.83
N ASP A 317 -10.08 20.52 -18.65
CA ASP A 317 -9.00 21.35 -19.22
C ASP A 317 -8.09 21.96 -18.14
N GLU A 318 -8.63 22.27 -16.96
CA GLU A 318 -7.84 22.77 -15.84
C GLU A 318 -6.85 21.73 -15.33
N VAL A 319 -7.27 20.48 -15.15
CA VAL A 319 -6.37 19.38 -14.74
C VAL A 319 -5.27 19.20 -15.78
N VAL A 320 -5.61 19.13 -17.07
CA VAL A 320 -4.63 18.99 -18.16
C VAL A 320 -3.65 20.17 -18.18
N ALA A 321 -4.13 21.41 -18.02
CA ALA A 321 -3.28 22.59 -18.00
C ALA A 321 -2.30 22.61 -16.81
N LEU A 322 -2.75 22.16 -15.63
CA LEU A 322 -1.90 22.01 -14.45
C LEU A 322 -0.80 20.96 -14.67
N LEU A 323 -1.16 19.78 -15.19
CA LEU A 323 -0.21 18.71 -15.46
C LEU A 323 0.81 19.09 -16.53
N ARG A 324 0.37 19.70 -17.63
CA ARG A 324 1.26 20.22 -18.69
C ARG A 324 2.22 21.27 -18.17
N ARG A 325 1.74 22.28 -17.43
CA ARG A 325 2.62 23.30 -16.84
C ARG A 325 3.70 22.68 -15.96
N THR A 326 3.30 21.76 -15.10
CA THR A 326 4.18 21.05 -14.16
C THR A 326 5.26 20.23 -14.88
N THR A 327 4.93 19.64 -16.03
CA THR A 327 5.83 18.75 -16.76
C THR A 327 6.56 19.42 -17.94
N THR A 328 6.32 20.70 -18.21
CA THR A 328 7.05 21.49 -19.22
C THR A 328 7.97 22.55 -18.62
N GLN A 329 7.80 22.89 -17.34
CA GLN A 329 8.64 23.80 -16.58
C GLN A 329 9.19 23.07 -15.34
N PRO A 330 10.18 22.18 -15.49
CA PRO A 330 10.75 21.44 -14.37
C PRO A 330 11.48 22.33 -13.36
#